data_AF-A0A1M7L9U2-F1
#
_entry.id   AF-A0A1M7L9U2-F1
#
_cell.length_a   1.000
_cell.length_b   1.000
_cell.length_c   1.000
_cell.angle_alpha   90.00
_cell.angle_beta   90.00
_cell.angle_gamma   90.00
#
_symmetry.space_group_name_H-M   'P 1'
#
loop_
_entity.id
_entity.type
_entity.pdbx_description
1 polymer ?
#
loop_
_entity_poly.entity_id
_entity_poly.type
_entity_poly.pdbx_seq_one_letter_code
_entity_poly.pdbx_strand_id
1 'polypeptide(L)' 'MSLPDELYNVKFAEYFESMKAMYQQDERFRTICDDYCSSIANAENYKKKHEKNFRHQLECENLAKELEEEILFYMVRNT' A
#
# COMPACT_ATOMS: atom_id res chain seq x y z
N MET A 1 16.20 22.01 7.71
CA MET A 1 15.22 20.90 7.56
C MET A 1 15.76 19.70 8.31
N SER A 2 14.89 18.94 8.98
CA SER A 2 15.22 17.66 9.61
C SER A 2 15.20 16.52 8.57
N LEU A 3 15.94 15.45 8.85
CA LEU A 3 15.88 14.22 8.06
C LEU A 3 14.47 13.59 8.21
N PRO A 4 13.78 13.21 7.11
CA PRO A 4 12.48 12.53 7.15
C PRO A 4 12.47 11.27 8.02
N ASP A 5 11.34 10.99 8.66
CA ASP A 5 11.24 9.88 9.61
C ASP A 5 11.30 8.51 8.91
N GLU A 6 10.85 8.45 7.67
CA GLU A 6 10.87 7.26 6.81
C GLU A 6 12.30 6.77 6.52
N LEU A 7 13.31 7.62 6.69
CA LEU A 7 14.72 7.26 6.55
C LEU A 7 15.31 6.65 7.83
N TYR A 8 14.62 6.73 8.97
CA TYR A 8 15.03 6.04 10.20
C TYR A 8 14.66 4.56 10.15
N ASN A 9 15.26 3.83 9.21
CA ASN A 9 15.13 2.38 9.12
C ASN A 9 16.43 1.68 9.57
N VAL A 10 16.32 0.39 9.92
CA VAL A 10 17.43 -0.40 10.47
C VAL A 10 18.63 -0.50 9.52
N LYS A 11 18.41 -0.46 8.20
CA LYS A 11 19.51 -0.52 7.20
C LYS A 11 20.40 0.71 7.24
N PHE A 12 19.89 1.82 7.76
CA PHE A 12 20.60 3.11 7.81
C PHE A 12 21.04 3.51 9.22
N ALA A 13 20.80 2.66 10.22
CA ALA A 13 21.01 3.01 11.63
C ALA A 13 22.43 3.49 11.96
N GLU A 14 23.45 2.87 11.38
CA GLU A 14 24.85 3.24 11.60
C GLU A 14 25.26 4.52 10.85
N TYR A 15 24.43 5.00 9.93
CA TYR A 15 24.74 6.11 9.03
C TYR A 15 23.90 7.36 9.29
N PHE A 16 22.99 7.38 10.27
CA PHE A 16 22.06 8.48 10.47
C PHE A 16 22.72 9.86 10.63
N GLU A 17 23.81 9.96 11.38
CA GLU A 17 24.51 11.24 11.54
C GLU A 17 25.15 11.73 10.24
N SER A 18 25.75 10.82 9.46
CA SER A 18 26.28 11.15 8.12
C SER A 18 25.17 11.52 7.15
N MET A 19 24.03 10.81 7.20
CA MET A 19 22.88 11.10 6.36
C MET A 19 22.25 12.46 6.68
N LYS A 20 22.14 12.84 7.95
CA LYS A 20 21.66 14.18 8.35
C LYS A 20 22.53 15.29 7.75
N ALA A 21 23.85 15.14 7.81
CA ALA A 21 24.78 16.10 7.24
C ALA A 21 24.65 16.16 5.71
N MET A 22 24.65 15.01 5.03
CA MET A 22 24.51 14.96 3.56
C MET A 22 23.16 15.49 3.09
N TYR A 23 22.07 15.19 3.78
CA TYR A 23 20.73 15.68 3.42
C TYR A 23 20.61 17.21 3.46
N GLN A 24 21.40 17.86 4.32
CA GLN A 24 21.43 19.32 4.43
C GLN A 24 22.32 19.99 3.38
N GLN A 25 23.37 19.31 2.93
CA GLN A 25 24.46 19.91 2.16
C GLN A 25 24.50 19.48 0.69
N ASP A 26 23.99 18.28 0.39
CA ASP A 26 24.01 17.69 -0.95
C ASP A 26 22.57 17.59 -1.49
N GLU A 27 22.28 18.42 -2.49
CA GLU A 27 20.98 18.47 -3.15
C GLU A 27 20.63 17.15 -3.84
N ARG A 28 21.60 16.50 -4.47
CA ARG A 28 21.38 15.23 -5.17
C ARG A 28 21.05 14.12 -4.19
N PHE A 29 21.77 14.08 -3.06
CA PHE A 29 21.48 13.13 -1.99
C PHE A 29 20.09 13.38 -1.39
N ARG A 30 19.72 14.65 -1.19
CA ARG A 30 18.39 15.03 -0.72
C ARG A 30 17.29 14.55 -1.68
N THR A 31 17.43 14.78 -2.98
CA THR A 31 16.46 14.30 -3.98
C THR A 31 16.30 12.78 -3.93
N ILE A 32 17.39 12.02 -3.79
CA ILE A 32 17.32 10.55 -3.64
C ILE A 32 16.52 10.16 -2.38
N CYS A 33 16.74 10.85 -1.27
CA CYS A 33 16.02 10.63 -0.02
C CYS A 33 14.53 10.96 -0.16
N ASP A 34 14.20 12.08 -0.79
CA ASP A 34 12.82 12.53 -1.02
C ASP A 34 12.06 11.55 -1.94
N ASP A 35 12.71 11.10 -3.02
CA ASP A 35 12.18 10.09 -3.94
C ASP A 35 11.94 8.76 -3.23
N TYR A 36 12.88 8.34 -2.37
CA TYR A 36 12.73 7.15 -1.53
C TYR A 36 11.51 7.26 -0.61
N CYS A 37 11.39 8.35 0.14
CA CYS A 37 10.27 8.56 1.07
C CYS A 37 8.93 8.58 0.32
N SER A 38 8.89 9.27 -0.82
CA SER A 38 7.71 9.31 -1.71
C SER A 38 7.35 7.93 -2.23
N SER A 39 8.33 7.11 -2.60
CA SER A 39 8.12 5.73 -3.05
C SER A 39 7.50 4.86 -1.95
N ILE A 40 7.98 4.96 -0.71
CA ILE A 40 7.43 4.23 0.44
C ILE A 40 5.98 4.65 0.70
N ALA A 41 5.70 5.96 0.74
CA ALA A 41 4.35 6.46 0.95
C ALA A 41 3.38 6.00 -0.16
N ASN A 42 3.84 6.02 -1.41
CA ASN A 42 3.06 5.54 -2.55
C ASN A 42 2.78 4.03 -2.46
N ALA A 43 3.77 3.22 -2.05
CA ALA A 43 3.59 1.79 -1.88
C ALA A 43 2.49 1.47 -0.85
N GLU A 44 2.48 2.17 0.29
CA GLU A 44 1.42 2.01 1.30
C GLU A 44 0.04 2.45 0.78
N ASN A 45 -0.03 3.52 -0.01
CA ASN A 45 -1.27 3.96 -0.64
C ASN A 45 -1.80 2.91 -1.64
N TYR A 46 -0.93 2.34 -2.47
CA TYR A 46 -1.31 1.29 -3.41
C TYR A 46 -1.75 0.02 -2.70
N LYS A 47 -1.09 -0.36 -1.61
CA LYS A 47 -1.48 -1.49 -0.77
C LYS A 47 -2.90 -1.32 -0.22
N LYS A 48 -3.22 -0.16 0.37
CA LYS A 48 -4.57 0.15 0.85
C LYS A 48 -5.63 0.08 -0.25
N LYS A 49 -5.31 0.60 -1.44
CA LYS A 49 -6.20 0.52 -2.61
C LYS A 49 -6.42 -0.93 -3.05
N HIS A 50 -5.36 -1.73 -3.08
CA HIS A 50 -5.44 -3.14 -3.42
C HIS A 50 -6.30 -3.92 -2.43
N GLU A 51 -6.09 -3.74 -1.12
CA GLU A 51 -6.90 -4.38 -0.08
C GLU A 51 -8.40 -4.04 -0.20
N LYS A 52 -8.72 -2.79 -0.51
CA LYS A 52 -10.11 -2.37 -0.76
C LYS A 52 -10.71 -3.08 -1.98
N ASN A 53 -9.99 -3.12 -3.09
CA ASN A 53 -10.45 -3.77 -4.31
C ASN A 53 -10.62 -5.28 -4.12
N PHE A 54 -9.68 -5.92 -3.41
CA PHE A 54 -9.75 -7.33 -3.09
C PHE A 54 -11.00 -7.67 -2.25
N ARG A 55 -11.32 -6.82 -1.26
CA ARG A 55 -12.55 -6.99 -0.48
C ARG A 55 -13.80 -6.89 -1.35
N HIS A 56 -13.86 -5.90 -2.23
CA HIS A 56 -15.00 -5.72 -3.13
C HIS A 56 -15.16 -6.90 -4.10
N GLN A 57 -14.06 -7.41 -4.62
CA GLN A 57 -14.06 -8.63 -5.44
C GLN A 57 -14.67 -9.81 -4.67
N LEU A 58 -14.21 -10.04 -3.43
CA LEU A 58 -14.72 -11.13 -2.59
C LEU A 58 -16.23 -10.97 -2.29
N GLU A 59 -16.69 -9.75 -2.02
CA GLU A 59 -18.12 -9.45 -1.82
C GLU A 59 -18.94 -9.80 -3.07
N CYS A 60 -18.48 -9.41 -4.26
CA CYS A 60 -19.14 -9.75 -5.52
C CYS A 60 -19.15 -11.26 -5.79
N GLU A 61 -18.04 -11.96 -5.54
CA GLU A 61 -17.94 -13.41 -5.72
C GLU A 61 -18.88 -14.16 -4.77
N ASN A 62 -19.01 -13.70 -3.52
CA ASN A 62 -19.94 -14.30 -2.56
C ASN A 62 -21.40 -14.06 -2.95
N LEU A 63 -21.75 -12.82 -3.31
CA LEU A 63 -23.10 -12.50 -3.77
C LEU A 63 -23.49 -13.31 -5.00
N ALA A 64 -22.57 -13.51 -5.94
CA ALA A 64 -22.83 -14.33 -7.12
C ALA A 64 -23.22 -15.76 -6.74
N LYS A 65 -22.51 -16.38 -5.79
CA LYS A 65 -22.81 -17.74 -5.30
C LYS A 65 -24.17 -17.80 -4.59
N GLU A 66 -24.48 -16.82 -3.75
CA GLU A 66 -25.80 -16.74 -3.08
C GLU A 66 -26.94 -16.64 -4.12
N LEU A 67 -26.75 -15.81 -5.14
CA LEU A 67 -27.73 -15.67 -6.22
C LEU A 67 -27.86 -16.94 -7.07
N GLU A 68 -26.77 -17.65 -7.34
CA GLU A 68 -26.80 -18.95 -8.01
C GLU A 68 -27.65 -19.97 -7.23
N GLU A 69 -27.49 -20.00 -5.89
CA GLU A 69 -28.32 -20.84 -5.02
C GLU A 69 -29.80 -20.42 -5.09
N GLU A 70 -30.11 -19.13 -5.03
CA GLU A 70 -31.48 -18.62 -5.15
C GLU A 70 -32.12 -18.98 -6.51
N ILE A 71 -31.36 -18.88 -7.59
CA ILE A 71 -31.79 -19.28 -8.94
C ILE A 71 -32.13 -20.78 -8.96
N LEU A 72 -31.27 -21.63 -8.39
CA LEU A 72 -31.51 -23.06 -8.26
C LEU A 72 -32.78 -23.36 -7.45
N PHE A 73 -32.94 -22.71 -6.29
CA PHE A 73 -34.14 -22.84 -5.47
C PHE A 73 -35.41 -22.43 -6.21
N TYR A 74 -35.35 -21.34 -6.97
CA TYR A 74 -36.48 -20.85 -7.74
C TYR A 74 -36.87 -21.85 -8.84
N MET A 75 -35.89 -22.40 -9.56
CA MET A 75 -36.16 -23.42 -10.59
C MET A 75 -36.82 -24.65 -9.96
N VAL A 76 -36.25 -25.22 -8.90
CA VAL A 76 -36.79 -26.41 -8.24
C VAL A 76 -38.21 -26.21 -7.71
N ARG A 77 -38.54 -25.01 -7.17
CA ARG A 77 -39.88 -24.71 -6.65
C ARG A 77 -40.95 -24.50 -7.73
N ASN A 78 -40.54 -24.10 -8.93
CA ASN A 78 -41.44 -23.87 -10.07
C ASN A 78 -41.39 -25.02 -11.09
N THR A 79 -40.74 -26.13 -10.72
CA THR A 79 -40.86 -27.42 -11.42
C THR A 79 -41.96 -28.24 -10.75
#